data_AF-A0A356UEF8-F1
#
_entry.id   AF-A0A356UEF8-F1
#
_cell.length_a   1.000
_cell.length_b   1.000
_cell.length_c   1.000
_cell.angle_alpha   90.00
_cell.angle_beta   90.00
_cell.angle_gamma   90.00
#
_symmetry.space_group_name_H-M   'P 1'
#
loop_
_entity.id
_entity.type
_entity.pdbx_description
1 polymer ?
#
loop_
_entity_poly.entity_id
_entity_poly.type
_entity_poly.pdbx_seq_one_letter_code
_entity_poly.pdbx_strand_id
1 'polypeptide(L)'
;MTQEFNFSAIWNQVLQSLADEIDASSFDIWFSMVKFETVRNGRVYISVPNSLTKEWIESRYLGNLQNKLRSLTNQEIELILNTESQIE
;
A
#
# COMPACT_ATOMS: atom_id res chain seq x y z
N MET A 1 -22.58 -5.02 14.67
CA MET A 1 -21.71 -3.86 14.39
C MET A 1 -20.35 -4.42 14.01
N THR A 2 -20.16 -4.75 12.73
CA THR A 2 -18.88 -5.24 12.22
C THR A 2 -17.89 -4.10 12.31
N GLN A 3 -16.87 -4.25 13.14
CA GLN A 3 -15.68 -3.41 13.08
C GLN A 3 -14.99 -3.72 11.75
N GLU A 4 -15.44 -3.06 10.68
CA GLU A 4 -14.64 -2.94 9.46
C GLU A 4 -13.40 -2.16 9.88
N PHE A 5 -12.29 -2.86 10.11
CA PHE A 5 -10.99 -2.21 10.10
C PHE A 5 -10.91 -1.49 8.75
N ASN A 6 -10.97 -0.16 8.79
CA ASN A 6 -10.98 0.66 7.59
C ASN A 6 -9.54 0.72 7.05
N PHE A 7 -9.09 -0.40 6.50
CA PHE A 7 -7.79 -0.50 5.84
C PHE A 7 -7.64 0.53 4.73
N SER A 8 -8.74 0.89 4.06
CA SER A 8 -8.79 2.00 3.13
C SER A 8 -8.41 3.34 3.77
N ALA A 9 -8.87 3.62 5.01
CA ALA A 9 -8.52 4.85 5.73
C ALA A 9 -7.06 4.83 6.22
N ILE A 10 -6.60 3.67 6.69
CA ILE A 10 -5.19 3.47 7.09
C ILE A 10 -4.27 3.67 5.88
N TRP A 11 -4.58 3.02 4.76
CA TRP A 11 -3.85 3.15 3.50
C TRP A 11 -3.83 4.61 3.04
N ASN A 12 -4.96 5.32 3.12
CA ASN A 12 -5.03 6.73 2.78
C ASN A 12 -4.13 7.61 3.67
N GLN A 13 -4.06 7.36 4.98
CA GLN A 13 -3.11 8.07 5.86
C GLN A 13 -1.65 7.81 5.48
N VAL A 14 -1.37 6.57 5.10
CA VAL A 14 -0.03 6.18 4.68
C VAL A 14 0.35 6.83 3.35
N LEU A 15 -0.58 6.88 2.39
CA LEU A 15 -0.44 7.62 1.14
C LEU A 15 -0.26 9.12 1.36
N GLN A 16 -0.98 9.73 2.31
CA GLN A 16 -0.78 11.13 2.65
C GLN A 16 0.60 11.40 3.27
N SER A 17 1.09 10.50 4.13
CA SER A 17 2.47 10.62 4.65
C SER A 17 3.49 10.57 3.51
N LEU A 18 3.29 9.67 2.54
CA LEU A 18 4.13 9.56 1.36
C LEU A 18 4.08 10.82 0.51
N ALA A 19 2.90 11.37 0.26
CA ALA A 19 2.72 12.58 -0.53
C ALA A 19 3.40 13.82 0.09
N ASP A 20 3.68 13.81 1.39
CA ASP A 20 4.47 14.84 2.08
C ASP A 20 5.98 14.58 1.94
N GLU A 21 6.40 13.31 1.90
CA GLU A 21 7.80 12.90 1.77
C GLU A 21 8.35 12.98 0.33
N ILE A 22 7.51 12.77 -0.68
CA ILE A 22 7.91 12.85 -2.10
C ILE A 22 7.13 13.93 -2.85
N ASP A 23 7.78 14.48 -3.86
CA ASP A 23 7.18 15.47 -4.74
C ASP A 23 5.89 14.95 -5.37
N ALA A 24 4.86 15.80 -5.48
CA ALA A 24 3.54 15.42 -5.98
C ALA A 24 3.60 14.75 -7.35
N SER A 25 4.54 15.16 -8.20
CA SER A 25 4.79 14.53 -9.50
C SER A 25 5.29 13.09 -9.37
N SER A 26 6.22 12.83 -8.43
CA SER A 26 6.71 11.47 -8.16
C SER A 26 5.62 10.62 -7.52
N PHE A 27 4.86 11.20 -6.59
CA PHE A 27 3.73 10.53 -5.97
C PHE A 27 2.70 10.10 -7.01
N ASP A 28 2.34 10.99 -7.93
CA ASP A 28 1.41 10.65 -8.99
C ASP A 28 1.98 9.54 -9.89
N ILE A 29 3.22 9.64 -10.35
CA ILE A 29 3.82 8.61 -11.22
C ILE A 29 3.87 7.22 -10.56
N TRP A 30 4.25 7.15 -9.29
CA TRP A 30 4.45 5.88 -8.59
C TRP A 30 3.22 5.36 -7.87
N PHE A 31 2.38 6.23 -7.30
CA PHE A 31 1.22 5.88 -6.47
C PHE A 31 -0.14 6.17 -7.13
N SER A 32 -0.24 6.94 -8.21
CA SER A 32 -1.54 7.23 -8.87
C SER A 32 -2.21 5.96 -9.43
N MET A 33 -1.40 5.00 -9.88
CA MET A 33 -1.88 3.70 -10.36
C MET A 33 -1.88 2.63 -9.26
N VAL A 34 -1.48 2.97 -8.04
CA VAL A 34 -1.44 2.02 -6.91
C VAL A 34 -2.80 1.98 -6.26
N LYS A 35 -3.44 0.82 -6.31
CA LYS A 35 -4.79 0.63 -5.77
C LYS A 35 -4.78 -0.41 -4.66
N PHE A 36 -5.35 -0.04 -3.52
CA PHE A 36 -5.68 -1.03 -2.50
C PHE A 36 -6.77 -1.95 -3.04
N GLU A 37 -6.48 -3.25 -3.07
CA GLU A 37 -7.40 -4.24 -3.61
C GLU A 37 -8.22 -4.87 -2.49
N THR A 38 -7.54 -5.52 -1.55
CA THR A 38 -8.20 -6.16 -0.41
C THR A 38 -7.23 -6.43 0.73
N VAL A 39 -7.78 -6.76 1.89
CA VAL A 39 -7.02 -7.23 3.04
C VAL A 39 -7.56 -8.59 3.44
N ARG A 40 -6.68 -9.61 3.47
CA ARG A 40 -7.06 -10.96 3.88
C ARG A 40 -5.97 -11.61 4.70
N ASN A 41 -6.37 -12.19 5.83
CA ASN A 41 -5.48 -12.96 6.69
C ASN A 41 -4.27 -12.14 7.20
N GLY A 42 -4.45 -10.85 7.46
CA GLY A 42 -3.35 -9.95 7.83
C GLY A 42 -2.45 -9.58 6.65
N ARG A 43 -2.86 -9.82 5.41
CA ARG A 43 -2.11 -9.38 4.22
C ARG A 43 -2.88 -8.33 3.46
N VAL A 44 -2.22 -7.21 3.18
CA VAL A 44 -2.77 -6.10 2.40
C VAL A 44 -2.30 -6.26 0.96
N TYR A 45 -3.25 -6.48 0.05
CA TYR A 45 -3.01 -6.67 -1.37
C TYR A 45 -3.20 -5.35 -2.10
N ILE A 46 -2.19 -4.97 -2.86
CA ILE A 46 -2.15 -3.72 -3.58
C ILE A 46 -1.75 -3.98 -5.03
N SER A 47 -2.59 -3.50 -5.94
CA SER A 47 -2.36 -3.61 -7.37
C SER A 47 -1.52 -2.42 -7.84
N VAL A 48 -0.46 -2.69 -8.59
CA VAL A 48 0.41 -1.70 -9.21
C VAL A 48 0.47 -1.93 -10.73
N PRO A 49 0.76 -0.90 -11.54
CA PRO A 49 0.67 -1.03 -12.98
C PRO A 49 1.78 -1.89 -13.58
N ASN A 50 2.98 -1.88 -12.98
CA ASN A 50 4.17 -2.53 -13.52
C ASN A 50 5.10 -3.02 -12.41
N SER A 51 5.94 -4.01 -12.73
CA SER A 51 6.95 -4.55 -11.81
C SER A 51 7.99 -3.52 -11.37
N LEU A 52 8.26 -2.50 -12.19
CA LEU A 52 9.17 -1.39 -11.82
C LEU A 52 8.63 -0.59 -10.63
N THR A 53 7.34 -0.24 -10.68
CA THR A 53 6.66 0.46 -9.58
C THR A 53 6.63 -0.41 -8.34
N LYS A 54 6.34 -1.72 -8.50
CA LYS A 54 6.42 -2.70 -7.42
C LYS A 54 7.79 -2.67 -6.76
N GLU A 55 8.86 -2.87 -7.52
CA GLU A 55 10.22 -2.96 -6.98
C GLU A 55 10.67 -1.66 -6.31
N TRP A 56 10.30 -0.50 -6.88
CA TRP A 56 10.61 0.80 -6.29
C TRP A 56 9.90 1.02 -4.94
N ILE A 57 8.60 0.73 -4.88
CA ILE A 57 7.83 0.78 -3.63
C ILE A 57 8.35 -0.26 -2.65
N GLU A 58 8.66 -1.48 -3.12
CA GLU A 58 9.18 -2.56 -2.28
C GLU A 58 10.51 -2.19 -1.63
N SER A 59 11.43 -1.66 -2.42
CA SER A 59 12.78 -1.37 -1.93
C SER A 59 12.84 -0.15 -1.03
N ARG A 60 11.99 0.86 -1.25
CA ARG A 60 12.10 2.15 -0.55
C ARG A 60 11.02 2.38 0.49
N TYR A 61 9.81 1.88 0.26
CA TYR A 61 8.63 2.20 1.06
C TYR A 61 8.00 1.00 1.75
N LEU A 62 8.23 -0.24 1.31
CA LEU A 62 7.67 -1.45 1.94
C LEU A 62 7.89 -1.48 3.43
N GLY A 63 9.12 -1.24 3.87
CA GLY A 63 9.46 -1.22 5.30
C GLY A 63 8.67 -0.15 6.07
N ASN A 64 8.55 1.06 5.52
CA ASN A 64 7.79 2.15 6.12
C ASN A 64 6.29 1.87 6.13
N LEU A 65 5.74 1.42 5.00
CA LEU A 65 4.33 1.06 4.81
C LEU A 65 3.94 -0.06 5.79
N GLN A 66 4.72 -1.12 5.84
CA GLN A 66 4.47 -2.30 6.66
C GLN A 66 4.59 -1.97 8.15
N ASN A 67 5.58 -1.15 8.56
CA ASN A 67 5.66 -0.65 9.94
C ASN A 67 4.44 0.20 10.31
N LYS A 68 4.04 1.16 9.46
CA LYS A 68 2.86 2.00 9.71
C LYS A 68 1.59 1.15 9.82
N LEU A 69 1.39 0.19 8.91
CA LEU A 69 0.26 -0.74 8.93
C LEU A 69 0.22 -1.57 10.21
N ARG A 70 1.36 -2.15 10.61
CA ARG A 70 1.50 -2.94 11.83
C ARG A 70 1.25 -2.11 13.09
N SER A 71 1.76 -0.88 13.14
CA SER A 71 1.53 0.03 14.27
C SER A 71 0.08 0.49 14.37
N LEU A 72 -0.59 0.76 13.24
CA LEU A 72 -1.97 1.27 13.23
C LEU A 72 -3.00 0.18 13.54
N THR A 73 -2.76 -1.03 13.04
CA THR A 73 -3.66 -2.17 13.29
C THR A 73 -3.29 -2.95 14.55
N ASN A 74 -2.09 -2.70 15.09
CA ASN A 74 -1.50 -3.45 16.19
C ASN A 74 -1.44 -4.97 15.94
N GLN A 75 -1.44 -5.36 14.65
CA GLN A 75 -1.42 -6.74 14.18
C GLN A 75 -0.24 -6.96 13.22
N GLU A 76 0.21 -8.20 13.09
CA GLU A 76 1.23 -8.54 12.10
C GLU A 76 0.60 -8.50 10.71
N ILE A 77 0.94 -7.44 9.97
CA ILE A 77 0.42 -7.20 8.63
C ILE A 77 1.55 -7.23 7.62
N GLU A 78 1.33 -7.93 6.53
CA GLU A 78 2.24 -8.05 5.40
C GLU A 78 1.70 -7.28 4.20
N LEU A 79 2.53 -6.46 3.57
CA LEU A 79 2.16 -5.75 2.36
C LEU A 79 2.55 -6.58 1.15
N ILE A 80 1.58 -6.90 0.30
CA ILE A 80 1.78 -7.67 -0.93
C ILE A 80 1.44 -6.78 -2.11
N LEU A 81 2.43 -6.55 -2.97
CA LEU A 81 2.28 -5.80 -4.20
C LEU A 81 2.07 -6.79 -5.36
N ASN A 82 0.93 -6.70 -6.01
CA ASN A 82 0.55 -7.45 -7.19
C ASN A 82 0.61 -6.53 -8.41
N THR A 83 1.08 -7.04 -9.54
CA THR A 83 0.94 -6.34 -10.81
C THR A 83 -0.47 -6.61 -11.35
N GLU A 84 -1.13 -5.59 -11.91
CA GLU A 84 -2.49 -5.71 -12.50
C GLU A 84 -2.56 -6.77 -13.64
N SER A 85 -1.41 -7.31 -14.05
CA SER A 85 -1.23 -8.23 -15.17
C SER A 85 -1.42 -9.72 -14.86
N GLN A 86 -1.87 -10.12 -13.66
CA GLN A 86 -2.23 -11.52 -13.41
C GLN A 86 -3.54 -11.66 -12.61
N ILE A 87 -4.65 -11.37 -13.28
CA ILE A 87 -5.94 -11.99 -12.97
C ILE A 87 -6.21 -12.91 -14.17
N GLU A 88 -5.71 -14.15 -14.09
CA GLU A 88 -6.17 -15.25 -14.94
C GLU A 88 -7.40 -15.91 -14.32
#